data_AF-A0A1A7QN54-F1
#
_entry.id   AF-A0A1A7QN54-F1
#
_cell.length_a   1.000
_cell.length_b   1.000
_cell.length_c   1.000
_cell.angle_alpha   90.00
_cell.angle_beta   90.00
_cell.angle_gamma   90.00
#
_symmetry.space_group_name_H-M   'P 1'
#
loop_
_entity.id
_entity.type
_entity.pdbx_description
1 polymer ?
#
loop_
_entity_poly.entity_id
_entity_poly.type
_entity_poly.pdbx_seq_one_letter_code
_entity_poly.pdbx_strand_id
1 'polypeptide(L)'
;MLRRIGRLFVIKTRFEAYLIIFALALGAMTRGVRYTLEYPGLGGYLLWAATAGAVFLGGAKILDAIRYEQAAKAALQGENAG
;
A
#
# COMPACT_ATOMS: atom_id res chain seq x y z
N MET A 1 -5.11 16.71 -20.06
CA MET A 1 -4.18 15.67 -19.58
C MET A 1 -4.21 15.47 -18.07
N LEU A 2 -4.33 16.51 -17.22
CA LEU A 2 -4.38 16.39 -15.74
C LEU A 2 -5.42 15.38 -15.20
N ARG A 3 -6.64 15.33 -15.77
CA ARG A 3 -7.67 14.34 -15.39
C ARG A 3 -7.24 12.88 -15.56
N ARG A 4 -6.31 12.59 -16.47
CA ARG A 4 -5.83 11.22 -16.74
C ARG A 4 -4.76 10.80 -15.74
N ILE A 5 -3.94 11.75 -15.25
CA ILE A 5 -2.96 11.53 -14.18
C ILE A 5 -3.67 11.29 -12.84
N GLY A 6 -4.76 12.03 -12.57
CA GLY A 6 -5.56 11.83 -11.35
C GLY A 6 -6.13 10.42 -11.20
N ARG A 7 -6.39 9.71 -12.31
CA ARG A 7 -6.86 8.31 -12.28
C ARG A 7 -5.80 7.32 -11.80
N LEU A 8 -4.52 7.66 -11.89
CA LEU A 8 -3.43 6.81 -11.36
C LEU A 8 -3.41 6.81 -9.83
N PHE A 9 -3.96 7.85 -9.18
CA PHE A 9 -4.06 7.97 -7.73
C PHE A 9 -5.37 7.41 -7.17
N VAL A 10 -6.22 6.81 -8.01
CA VAL A 10 -7.46 6.17 -7.58
C VAL A 10 -7.30 4.66 -7.71
N ILE A 11 -7.30 3.97 -6.58
CA ILE A 11 -7.16 2.51 -6.52
C ILE A 11 -8.55 1.89 -6.68
N LYS A 12 -8.81 1.25 -7.82
CA LYS A 12 -10.13 0.66 -8.09
C LYS A 12 -10.15 -0.85 -7.88
N THR A 13 -9.01 -1.50 -8.12
CA THR A 13 -8.92 -2.96 -8.14
C THR A 13 -7.91 -3.47 -7.13
N ARG A 14 -8.10 -4.74 -6.70
CA ARG A 14 -7.14 -5.42 -5.82
C ARG A 14 -5.76 -5.55 -6.49
N PHE A 15 -5.72 -5.71 -7.82
CA PHE A 15 -4.48 -5.78 -8.57
C PHE A 15 -3.69 -4.47 -8.54
N GLU A 16 -4.35 -3.32 -8.72
CA GLU A 16 -3.71 -2.00 -8.58
C GLU A 16 -3.17 -1.79 -7.17
N ALA A 17 -3.91 -2.22 -6.14
CA ALA A 17 -3.40 -2.19 -4.76
C ALA A 17 -2.14 -3.04 -4.59
N TYR A 18 -2.12 -4.28 -5.08
CA TYR A 18 -0.94 -5.12 -4.98
C TYR A 18 0.27 -4.52 -5.73
N LEU A 19 0.06 -3.91 -6.90
CA LEU A 19 1.11 -3.19 -7.62
C LEU A 19 1.68 -2.02 -6.80
N ILE A 20 0.83 -1.24 -6.14
CA ILE A 20 1.27 -0.13 -5.28
C ILE A 20 2.03 -0.66 -4.06
N ILE A 21 1.49 -1.67 -3.38
CA ILE A 21 2.15 -2.30 -2.23
C ILE A 21 3.52 -2.86 -2.63
N PHE A 22 3.60 -3.51 -3.79
CA PHE A 22 4.86 -4.02 -4.34
C PHE A 22 5.86 -2.90 -4.63
N ALA A 23 5.43 -1.80 -5.24
CA ALA A 23 6.29 -0.64 -5.50
C ALA A 23 6.81 -0.02 -4.20
N LEU A 24 5.94 0.12 -3.18
CA LEU A 24 6.32 0.59 -1.85
C LEU A 24 7.31 -0.37 -1.18
N ALA A 25 7.07 -1.68 -1.26
CA ALA A 25 7.95 -2.71 -0.72
C ALA A 25 9.34 -2.66 -1.36
N LEU A 26 9.41 -2.59 -2.70
CA LEU A 26 10.68 -2.47 -3.42
C LEU A 26 11.47 -1.25 -2.95
N GLY A 27 10.85 -0.06 -2.94
CA GLY A 27 11.51 1.17 -2.52
C GLY A 27 11.96 1.14 -1.06
N ALA A 28 11.12 0.62 -0.16
CA ALA A 28 11.42 0.50 1.25
C ALA A 28 12.59 -0.47 1.50
N MET A 29 12.61 -1.62 0.83
CA MET A 29 13.67 -2.62 1.01
C MET A 29 15.01 -2.13 0.46
N THR A 30 15.03 -1.47 -0.71
CA THR A 30 16.26 -0.86 -1.24
C THR A 30 16.84 0.17 -0.29
N ARG A 31 15.99 1.02 0.33
CA ARG A 31 16.45 1.98 1.35
C ARG A 31 16.86 1.28 2.63
N GLY A 32 16.11 0.28 3.06
CA GLY A 32 16.35 -0.40 4.31
C GLY A 32 17.69 -1.16 4.32
N VAL A 33 18.09 -1.78 3.20
CA VAL A 33 19.41 -2.41 3.06
C VAL A 33 20.53 -1.38 3.21
N ARG A 34 20.30 -0.12 2.83
CA ARG A 34 21.29 0.95 3.08
C ARG A 34 21.48 1.18 4.58
N TYR A 35 20.44 1.04 5.40
CA TYR A 35 20.58 1.19 6.86
C TYR A 35 21.46 0.13 7.50
N THR A 36 21.47 -1.11 6.97
CA THR A 36 22.36 -2.15 7.49
C THR A 36 23.83 -1.89 7.16
N LEU A 37 24.10 -1.15 6.08
CA LEU A 37 25.45 -0.75 5.68
C LEU A 37 25.93 0.51 6.41
N GLU A 38 25.05 1.50 6.57
CA GLU A 38 25.38 2.81 7.17
C GLU A 38 25.41 2.77 8.70
N TYR A 39 24.58 1.93 9.32
CA TYR A 39 24.51 1.72 10.77
C TYR A 39 24.79 0.26 11.12
N PRO A 40 26.06 -0.19 11.04
CA PRO A 40 26.42 -1.58 11.30
C PRO A 40 26.08 -2.00 12.72
N GLY A 41 25.51 -3.20 12.87
CA GLY A 41 25.02 -3.74 14.15
C GLY A 41 23.49 -3.76 14.23
N LEU A 42 22.96 -3.90 15.45
CA LEU A 42 21.52 -4.09 15.68
C LEU A 42 20.66 -2.90 15.22
N GLY A 43 21.19 -1.67 15.28
CA GLY A 43 20.47 -0.46 14.90
C GLY A 43 20.03 -0.45 13.44
N GLY A 44 20.93 -0.82 12.51
CA GLY A 44 20.61 -0.88 11.08
C GLY A 44 19.54 -1.92 10.76
N TYR A 45 19.59 -3.09 11.40
CA TYR A 45 18.55 -4.12 11.24
C TYR A 45 17.21 -3.71 11.84
N LEU A 46 17.20 -2.97 12.94
CA LEU A 46 15.97 -2.44 13.53
C LEU A 46 15.31 -1.41 12.60
N LEU A 47 16.10 -0.53 11.99
CA LEU A 47 15.62 0.44 11.00
C LEU A 47 15.12 -0.26 9.72
N TRP A 48 15.82 -1.28 9.25
CA TRP A 48 15.35 -2.12 8.14
C TRP A 48 14.00 -2.78 8.47
N ALA A 49 13.89 -3.40 9.64
CA ALA A 49 12.66 -4.01 10.12
C ALA A 49 11.52 -2.99 10.26
N ALA A 50 11.80 -1.78 10.72
CA ALA A 50 10.83 -0.69 10.80
C ALA A 50 10.30 -0.30 9.41
N THR A 51 11.18 -0.22 8.39
CA THR A 51 10.73 0.06 7.02
C THR A 51 9.86 -1.07 6.44
N ALA A 52 10.21 -2.33 6.71
CA ALA A 52 9.39 -3.48 6.33
C ALA A 52 8.02 -3.42 7.03
N GLY A 53 8.01 -3.15 8.34
CA GLY A 53 6.80 -3.01 9.15
C GLY A 53 5.87 -1.91 8.64
N ALA A 54 6.41 -0.76 8.24
CA ALA A 54 5.64 0.34 7.66
C ALA A 54 4.90 -0.09 6.37
N VAL A 55 5.54 -0.90 5.51
CA VAL A 55 4.91 -1.43 4.29
C VAL A 55 3.79 -2.40 4.61
N PHE A 56 3.95 -3.28 5.61
CA PHE A 56 2.87 -4.18 6.03
C PHE A 56 1.65 -3.43 6.56
N LEU A 57 1.87 -2.45 7.45
CA LEU A 57 0.80 -1.62 8.00
C LEU A 57 0.08 -0.82 6.90
N GLY A 58 0.85 -0.20 6.00
CA GLY A 58 0.31 0.53 4.86
C GLY A 58 -0.47 -0.39 3.90
N GLY A 59 0.09 -1.56 3.59
CA GLY A 59 -0.53 -2.55 2.72
C GLY A 59 -1.85 -3.08 3.28
N ALA A 60 -1.91 -3.39 4.58
CA ALA A 60 -3.14 -3.80 5.24
C ALA A 60 -4.24 -2.72 5.11
N LYS A 61 -3.91 -1.45 5.37
CA LYS A 61 -4.88 -0.35 5.25
C LYS A 61 -5.34 -0.10 3.82
N ILE A 62 -4.47 -0.26 2.83
CA ILE A 62 -4.85 -0.17 1.42
C ILE A 62 -5.86 -1.28 1.06
N LEU A 63 -5.60 -2.51 1.49
CA LEU A 63 -6.49 -3.64 1.23
C LEU A 63 -7.85 -3.51 1.95
N ASP A 64 -7.82 -3.04 3.21
CA ASP A 64 -9.04 -2.78 3.99
C ASP A 64 -9.91 -1.72 3.32
N ALA A 65 -9.31 -0.62 2.86
CA ALA A 65 -10.04 0.45 2.16
C ALA A 65 -10.79 -0.07 0.93
N ILE A 66 -10.15 -0.93 0.12
CA ILE A 66 -10.80 -1.55 -1.04
C ILE A 66 -11.97 -2.43 -0.61
N ARG A 67 -11.81 -3.22 0.45
CA ARG A 67 -12.89 -4.07 0.97
C ARG A 67 -14.10 -3.24 1.39
N TYR A 68 -13.88 -2.13 2.08
CA TYR A 68 -14.93 -1.21 2.49
C TYR A 68 -15.60 -0.52 1.29
N GLU A 69 -14.84 -0.07 0.29
CA GLU A 69 -15.41 0.51 -0.93
C GLU A 69 -16.27 -0.50 -1.72
N GLN A 70 -15.84 -1.76 -1.81
CA GLN A 70 -16.61 -2.82 -2.46
C GLN A 70 -17.92 -3.11 -1.71
N ALA A 71 -17.87 -3.19 -0.38
CA ALA A 71 -19.05 -3.39 0.45
C ALA A 71 -20.05 -2.22 0.34
N ALA A 72 -19.55 -0.98 0.37
CA ALA A 72 -20.40 0.21 0.20
C ALA A 72 -21.08 0.25 -1.17
N LYS A 73 -20.37 -0.11 -2.25
CA LYS A 73 -20.96 -0.21 -3.60
C LYS A 73 -22.04 -1.30 -3.67
N ALA A 74 -21.82 -2.45 -3.03
CA ALA A 74 -22.80 -3.53 -2.99
C ALA A 74 -24.07 -3.14 -2.22
N ALA A 75 -23.94 -2.41 -1.10
CA ALA A 75 -25.09 -1.92 -0.33
C ALA A 75 -25.95 -0.94 -1.14
N LEU A 76 -25.34 0.02 -1.83
CA LEU A 76 -26.03 0.98 -2.70
C LEU A 76 -26.74 0.29 -3.89
N GLN A 77 -26.19 -0.80 -4.41
CA GLN A 77 -26.83 -1.59 -5.47
C GLN A 77 -28.06 -2.35 -4.96
N GLY A 78 -28.04 -2.84 -3.71
CA GLY A 78 -29.19 -3.49 -3.09
C GLY A 78 -30.34 -2.52 -2.81
N GLU A 79 -30.04 -1.29 -2.40
CA GLU A 79 -31.05 -0.25 -2.15
C GLU A 79 -31.73 0.23 -3.43
N ASN A 80 -31.00 0.38 -4.54
CA ASN A 80 -31.58 0.78 -5.83
C ASN A 80 -32.37 -0.33 -6.55
N ALA A 81 -32.31 -1.57 -6.04
CA ALA A 81 -32.98 -2.73 -6.62
C ALA A 81 -34.29 -3.11 -5.89
N GLY A 82 -34.63 -2.43 -4.79
CA GLY A 82 -35.89 -2.56 -4.05
C GLY A 82 -36.80 -1.37 -4.27
#